data_AF-A0A0A0BQ71-F1
#
_entry.id   AF-A0A0A0BQ71-F1
#
_cell.length_a   1.000
_cell.length_b   1.000
_cell.length_c   1.000
_cell.angle_alpha   90.00
_cell.angle_beta   90.00
_cell.angle_gamma   90.00
#
_symmetry.space_group_name_H-M   'P 1'
#
loop_
_entity.id
_entity.type
_entity.pdbx_description
1 polymer ?
#
loop_
_entity_poly.entity_id
_entity_poly.type
_entity_poly.pdbx_seq_one_letter_code
_entity_poly.pdbx_strand_id
1 'polypeptide(L)'
;MCRLLARARREDSGFGLVEAVVAMLIAGVVFAALAASLVSAVKASLYSRQNQQATDFMTRELETLRAAGFGALAHTVGTVASDPRLASCGGTYCLDVNGVPEPVVTVASGGLPSVSTTVSGAEANSTTYTVSRYVTAVPGESTDTVRRATIVISWEHGGVERIRSTSSLIAFTQRGLPLPNFRLELPSPSIAVNPGGVLDFTMTVTNQGAPDRWNLSHNGALGWAFYADTDDDGDFDPAVDQPLADTTSDGQPDTGRLDPATTFRFFLARTTSSSEGSSTAAVVVTARSVGQPTATGGTKSVTGTATVTTSVIVPTTPPVGPTTPPGPTPAPEVTCPAISTAPAPSGTGGYTVRQYTLQHEGVGTSATQTQMYLGTSAGDEPYLTPYSTDQDAAATGRVLQPVPNLAATSSALLAATDKTRYSDWAVQLNKKSTIDGQATARFWVARQGAGSPVDLKVILYTAASNGTGLTRTERATASVSLGALSCAGFQEVSVQLPAISAVNVPKNGWFGVRVVAGGAPVRLAYDVPSQFPSTLVTRIK
;
A
#
# COMPACT_ATOMS: atom_id res chain seq x y z
N MET A 1 93.92 62.76 -24.48
CA MET A 1 92.63 62.12 -24.09
C MET A 1 92.82 60.60 -23.90
N CYS A 2 93.87 60.18 -23.18
CA CYS A 2 94.34 58.78 -23.09
C CYS A 2 94.86 58.42 -21.67
N ARG A 3 94.35 59.08 -20.62
CA ARG A 3 94.80 58.89 -19.22
C ARG A 3 93.68 58.66 -18.19
N LEU A 4 92.42 58.57 -18.61
CA LEU A 4 91.28 58.32 -17.71
C LEU A 4 90.77 56.87 -17.71
N LEU A 5 91.33 55.97 -18.53
CA LEU A 5 90.97 54.55 -18.54
C LEU A 5 91.96 53.63 -17.79
N ALA A 6 93.05 54.18 -17.23
CA ALA A 6 94.11 53.38 -16.59
C ALA A 6 94.04 53.30 -15.05
N ARG A 7 93.07 53.98 -14.41
CA ARG A 7 92.96 54.03 -12.94
C ARG A 7 91.83 53.16 -12.35
N ALA A 8 91.18 52.35 -13.17
CA ALA A 8 90.18 51.37 -12.74
C ALA A 8 90.71 49.92 -12.75
N ARG A 9 92.04 49.72 -12.73
CA ARG A 9 92.68 48.40 -12.90
C ARG A 9 93.67 47.99 -11.79
N ARG A 10 93.66 48.65 -10.63
CA ARG A 10 94.48 48.24 -9.48
C ARG A 10 93.72 48.45 -8.18
N GLU A 11 92.85 47.51 -7.89
CA GLU A 11 92.55 46.99 -6.55
C GLU A 11 91.65 45.76 -6.70
N ASP A 12 92.05 44.81 -7.54
CA ASP A 12 91.58 43.41 -7.43
C ASP A 12 92.24 42.80 -6.19
N SER A 13 91.89 43.33 -5.02
CA SER A 13 92.07 42.60 -3.77
C SER A 13 91.05 41.46 -3.83
N GLY A 14 91.54 40.29 -4.23
CA GLY A 14 90.71 39.09 -4.39
C GLY A 14 89.85 38.90 -3.14
N PHE A 15 88.58 38.55 -3.38
CA PHE A 15 87.56 38.33 -2.35
C PHE A 15 88.15 37.55 -1.18
N GLY A 16 88.22 38.18 -0.01
CA GLY A 16 88.82 37.56 1.16
C GLY A 16 87.99 36.34 1.58
N LEU A 17 88.64 35.29 2.08
CA LEU A 17 87.93 34.11 2.60
C LEU A 17 86.88 34.49 3.65
N VAL A 18 87.13 35.54 4.45
CA VAL A 18 86.18 36.09 5.42
C VAL A 18 84.94 36.70 4.74
N GLU A 19 85.11 37.47 3.66
CA GLU A 19 84.01 38.06 2.90
C GLU A 19 83.15 36.99 2.23
N ALA A 20 83.77 35.91 1.74
CA ALA A 20 83.07 34.75 1.22
C ALA A 20 82.21 34.02 2.26
N VAL A 21 82.74 33.82 3.47
CA VAL A 21 81.99 33.20 4.56
C VAL A 21 80.84 34.08 5.03
N VAL A 22 81.06 35.40 5.17
CA VAL A 22 80.00 36.35 5.57
C VAL A 22 78.92 36.45 4.48
N ALA A 23 79.30 36.52 3.20
CA ALA A 23 78.35 36.54 2.09
C ALA A 23 77.49 35.27 2.05
N MET A 24 78.10 34.09 2.28
CA MET A 24 77.36 32.83 2.39
C MET A 24 76.40 32.81 3.59
N LEU A 25 76.79 33.37 4.74
CA LEU A 25 75.92 33.45 5.92
C LEU A 25 74.71 34.37 5.66
N ILE A 26 74.94 35.56 5.09
CA ILE A 26 73.87 36.49 4.73
C ILE A 26 72.92 35.85 3.71
N ALA A 27 73.47 35.24 2.65
CA ALA A 27 72.67 34.53 1.66
C ALA A 27 71.83 33.41 2.31
N GLY A 28 72.41 32.65 3.23
CA GLY A 28 71.70 31.61 3.98
C GLY A 28 70.51 32.14 4.77
N VAL A 29 70.68 33.27 5.49
CA VAL A 29 69.59 33.93 6.23
C VAL A 29 68.49 34.42 5.28
N VAL A 30 68.86 35.03 4.15
CA VAL A 30 67.90 35.51 3.15
C VAL A 30 67.11 34.36 2.53
N PHE A 31 67.76 33.26 2.15
CA PHE A 31 67.08 32.09 1.61
C PHE A 31 66.19 31.41 2.64
N ALA A 32 66.59 31.36 3.91
CA ALA A 32 65.74 30.84 4.98
C ALA A 32 64.49 31.70 5.20
N ALA A 33 64.62 33.03 5.20
CA ALA A 33 63.50 33.95 5.29
C ALA A 33 62.55 33.81 4.08
N LEU A 34 63.10 33.69 2.86
CA LEU A 34 62.32 33.45 1.66
C LEU A 34 61.59 32.10 1.71
N ALA A 35 62.26 31.03 2.13
CA ALA A 35 61.65 29.72 2.29
C ALA A 35 60.51 29.74 3.31
N ALA A 36 60.68 30.41 4.45
CA ALA A 36 59.64 30.59 5.45
C ALA A 36 58.43 31.37 4.87
N SER A 37 58.67 32.43 4.10
CA SER A 37 57.61 33.20 3.45
C SER A 37 56.84 32.36 2.42
N LEU A 38 57.53 31.52 1.64
CA LEU A 38 56.93 30.63 0.66
C LEU A 38 56.07 29.56 1.32
N VAL A 39 56.56 28.94 2.40
CA VAL A 39 55.79 27.96 3.18
C VAL A 39 54.54 28.60 3.77
N SER A 40 54.65 29.83 4.29
CA SER A 40 53.49 30.59 4.81
C SER A 40 52.46 30.87 3.70
N ALA A 41 52.91 31.31 2.53
CA ALA A 41 52.04 31.56 1.38
C ALA A 41 51.34 30.28 0.89
N VAL A 42 52.04 29.15 0.82
CA VAL A 42 51.46 27.86 0.44
C VAL A 42 50.41 27.40 1.46
N LYS A 43 50.69 27.52 2.77
CA LYS A 43 49.72 27.20 3.82
C LYS A 43 48.47 28.07 3.75
N ALA A 44 48.64 29.38 3.54
CA ALA A 44 47.53 30.31 3.35
C ALA A 44 46.69 29.97 2.11
N SER A 45 47.33 29.61 1.01
CA SER A 45 46.65 29.17 -0.22
C SER A 45 45.86 27.87 -0.02
N LEU A 46 46.46 26.87 0.65
CA LEU A 46 45.77 25.62 1.00
C LEU A 46 44.55 25.89 1.89
N TYR A 47 44.71 26.72 2.92
CA TYR A 47 43.62 27.11 3.82
C TYR A 47 42.49 27.84 3.07
N SER A 48 42.83 28.73 2.13
CA SER A 48 41.86 29.40 1.28
C SER A 48 41.07 28.40 0.42
N ARG A 49 41.75 27.40 -0.17
CA ARG A 49 41.08 26.33 -0.95
C ARG A 49 40.15 25.50 -0.08
N GLN A 50 40.60 25.13 1.12
CA GLN A 50 39.76 24.38 2.07
C GLN A 50 38.50 25.16 2.47
N ASN A 51 38.62 26.47 2.72
CA ASN A 51 37.45 27.31 3.00
C ASN A 51 36.49 27.41 1.80
N GLN A 52 37.01 27.51 0.57
CA GLN A 52 36.17 27.53 -0.64
C GLN A 52 35.41 26.21 -0.79
N GLN A 53 36.11 25.08 -0.70
CA GLN A 53 35.48 23.75 -0.74
C GLN A 53 34.44 23.56 0.36
N ALA A 54 34.74 24.01 1.58
CA ALA A 54 33.79 23.92 2.67
C ALA A 54 32.49 24.71 2.34
N THR A 55 32.63 25.87 1.71
CA THR A 55 31.49 26.69 1.25
C THR A 55 30.70 26.02 0.14
N ASP A 56 31.39 25.37 -0.80
CA ASP A 56 30.75 24.64 -1.90
C ASP A 56 29.94 23.46 -1.38
N PHE A 57 30.49 22.66 -0.45
CA PHE A 57 29.77 21.55 0.18
C PHE A 57 28.57 22.04 1.00
N MET A 58 28.73 23.10 1.79
CA MET A 58 27.60 23.68 2.54
C MET A 58 26.47 24.13 1.60
N THR A 59 26.82 24.81 0.50
CA THR A 59 25.85 25.32 -0.47
C THR A 59 25.12 24.16 -1.14
N ARG A 60 25.86 23.13 -1.59
CA ARG A 60 25.27 21.93 -2.17
C ARG A 60 24.25 21.27 -1.24
N GLU A 61 24.62 21.05 0.02
CA GLU A 61 23.70 20.43 0.98
C GLU A 61 22.49 21.31 1.31
N LEU A 62 22.68 22.64 1.37
CA LEU A 62 21.57 23.57 1.56
C LEU A 62 20.58 23.53 0.39
N GLU A 63 21.08 23.45 -0.85
CA GLU A 63 20.24 23.29 -2.04
C GLU A 63 19.53 21.92 -2.08
N THR A 64 20.20 20.84 -1.64
CA THR A 64 19.55 19.54 -1.47
C THR A 64 18.37 19.63 -0.50
N LEU A 65 18.52 20.34 0.62
CA LEU A 65 17.40 20.56 1.56
C LEU A 65 16.32 21.45 0.94
N ARG A 66 16.67 22.52 0.22
CA ARG A 66 15.68 23.37 -0.47
C ARG A 66 14.89 22.62 -1.54
N ALA A 67 15.50 21.64 -2.20
CA ALA A 67 14.85 20.80 -3.19
C ALA A 67 14.00 19.68 -2.56
N ALA A 68 14.20 19.35 -1.29
CA ALA A 68 13.43 18.33 -0.60
C ALA A 68 11.97 18.78 -0.40
N GLY A 69 11.05 17.81 -0.44
CA GLY A 69 9.65 18.07 -0.09
C GLY A 69 9.56 18.58 1.35
N PHE A 70 8.66 19.54 1.61
CA PHE A 70 8.56 20.16 2.94
C PHE A 70 8.28 19.15 4.06
N GLY A 71 7.52 18.07 3.78
CA GLY A 71 7.31 16.97 4.73
C GLY A 71 8.61 16.27 5.14
N ALA A 72 9.55 16.08 4.21
CA ALA A 72 10.85 15.44 4.43
C ALA A 72 11.88 16.34 5.13
N LEU A 73 11.57 17.63 5.34
CA LEU A 73 12.42 18.57 6.10
C LEU A 73 12.28 18.35 7.61
N ALA A 74 12.59 17.16 8.08
CA ALA A 74 12.60 16.77 9.49
C ALA A 74 13.58 15.61 9.66
N HIS A 75 14.05 15.35 10.87
CA HIS A 75 14.90 14.21 11.15
C HIS A 75 14.09 12.99 11.55
N THR A 76 14.51 11.79 11.14
CA THR A 76 13.92 10.57 11.68
C THR A 76 14.26 10.45 13.17
N VAL A 77 13.27 10.11 14.00
CA VAL A 77 13.44 9.91 15.45
C VAL A 77 14.60 8.93 15.71
N GLY A 78 15.49 9.29 16.63
CA GLY A 78 16.68 8.51 17.01
C GLY A 78 17.99 8.95 16.34
N THR A 79 17.95 9.61 15.18
CA THR A 79 19.16 10.08 14.49
C THR A 79 19.82 11.29 15.17
N VAL A 80 19.04 12.06 15.94
CA VAL A 80 19.45 13.33 16.57
C VAL A 80 20.10 13.16 17.93
N ALA A 81 19.82 12.07 18.65
CA ALA A 81 20.21 11.91 20.05
C ALA A 81 21.74 11.77 20.26
N SER A 82 22.46 11.36 19.23
CA SER A 82 23.91 11.11 19.30
C SER A 82 24.77 12.30 18.85
N ASP A 83 24.17 13.41 18.39
CA ASP A 83 24.95 14.55 17.90
C ASP A 83 25.41 15.45 19.05
N PRO A 84 26.73 15.64 19.26
CA PRO A 84 27.26 16.45 20.36
C PRO A 84 26.97 17.95 20.24
N ARG A 85 26.51 18.44 19.08
CA ARG A 85 26.14 19.85 18.88
C ARG A 85 24.71 20.16 19.34
N LEU A 86 23.92 19.14 19.63
CA LEU A 86 22.54 19.30 20.10
C LEU A 86 22.48 19.23 21.62
N ALA A 87 21.80 20.21 22.22
CA ALA A 87 21.54 20.23 23.66
C ALA A 87 20.10 19.79 23.95
N SER A 88 19.84 19.19 25.11
CA SER A 88 18.47 18.88 25.51
C SER A 88 17.70 20.16 25.85
N CYS A 89 16.45 20.26 25.39
CA CYS A 89 15.57 21.40 25.64
C CYS A 89 14.10 20.95 25.65
N GLY A 90 13.40 21.11 26.78
CA GLY A 90 11.94 20.87 26.84
C GLY A 90 11.47 19.49 26.37
N GLY A 91 12.26 18.42 26.58
CA GLY A 91 11.93 17.06 26.15
C GLY A 91 12.31 16.72 24.70
N THR A 92 12.94 17.65 23.98
CA THR A 92 13.54 17.43 22.66
C THR A 92 15.01 17.86 22.64
N TYR A 93 15.61 17.90 21.45
CA TYR A 93 16.96 18.40 21.19
C TYR A 93 16.88 19.76 20.50
N CYS A 94 17.73 20.71 20.89
CA CYS A 94 17.85 22.02 20.29
C CYS A 94 19.22 22.21 19.66
N LEU A 95 19.23 22.90 18.53
CA LEU A 95 20.44 23.50 17.98
C LEU A 95 20.53 24.96 18.43
N ASP A 96 21.70 25.40 18.88
CA ASP A 96 21.95 26.82 19.12
C ASP A 96 22.20 27.53 17.78
N VAL A 97 21.24 28.37 17.37
CA VAL A 97 21.33 29.20 16.17
C VAL A 97 21.56 30.65 16.60
N ASN A 98 22.82 31.08 16.60
CA ASN A 98 23.24 32.43 16.96
C ASN A 98 22.83 32.87 18.39
N GLY A 99 22.93 31.98 19.37
CA GLY A 99 22.57 32.23 20.77
C GLY A 99 21.09 31.96 21.08
N VAL A 100 20.31 31.48 20.11
CA VAL A 100 18.89 31.15 20.28
C VAL A 100 18.72 29.64 20.12
N PRO A 101 18.28 28.91 21.18
CA PRO A 101 18.02 27.49 21.07
C PRO A 101 16.75 27.25 20.24
N GLU A 102 16.90 26.60 19.08
CA GLU A 102 15.79 26.22 18.20
C GLU A 102 15.56 24.69 18.28
N PRO A 103 14.34 24.21 18.59
CA PRO A 103 14.03 22.78 18.66
C PRO A 103 14.21 22.09 17.30
N VAL A 104 14.82 20.91 17.28
CA VAL A 104 14.94 20.08 16.07
C VAL A 104 13.60 19.46 15.72
N VAL A 105 13.20 19.54 14.46
CA VAL A 105 11.97 18.94 13.95
C VAL A 105 12.21 17.45 13.67
N THR A 106 11.39 16.57 14.24
CA THR A 106 11.49 15.12 14.05
C THR A 106 10.20 14.51 13.52
N VAL A 107 10.33 13.39 12.80
CA VAL A 107 9.22 12.59 12.25
C VAL A 107 9.50 11.11 12.47
N ALA A 108 8.44 10.30 12.61
CA ALA A 108 8.57 8.86 12.83
C ALA A 108 9.21 8.13 11.64
N SER A 109 8.93 8.58 10.41
CA SER A 109 9.49 8.04 9.16
C SER A 109 9.53 9.12 8.07
N GLY A 110 10.30 8.89 7.00
CA GLY A 110 10.37 9.79 5.85
C GLY A 110 11.21 11.06 6.04
N GLY A 111 11.84 11.24 7.20
CA GLY A 111 12.78 12.32 7.46
C GLY A 111 14.19 12.08 6.90
N LEU A 112 15.06 13.05 7.11
CA LEU A 112 16.49 12.98 6.80
C LEU A 112 17.13 11.81 7.56
N PRO A 113 17.81 10.87 6.87
CA PRO A 113 18.28 9.62 7.46
C PRO A 113 19.54 9.77 8.32
N SER A 114 20.33 10.83 8.13
CA SER A 114 21.51 11.11 8.94
C SER A 114 21.68 12.60 9.20
N VAL A 115 22.02 12.94 10.45
CA VAL A 115 22.37 14.30 10.85
C VAL A 115 23.74 14.69 10.30
N SER A 116 24.69 13.75 10.18
CA SER A 116 26.04 14.05 9.70
C SER A 116 26.54 13.08 8.63
N THR A 117 27.42 13.56 7.76
CA THR A 117 28.07 12.77 6.72
C THR A 117 29.51 13.23 6.55
N THR A 118 30.42 12.29 6.38
CA THR A 118 31.84 12.56 6.13
C THR A 118 32.10 12.60 4.63
N VAL A 119 32.71 13.68 4.14
CA VAL A 119 33.17 13.84 2.75
C VAL A 119 34.69 13.77 2.75
N SER A 120 35.27 12.83 2.01
CA SER A 120 36.71 12.59 1.97
C SER A 120 37.15 12.11 0.58
N GLY A 121 38.46 11.84 0.43
CA GLY A 121 39.02 11.32 -0.82
C GLY A 121 39.20 12.39 -1.90
N ALA A 122 39.02 11.98 -3.17
CA ALA A 122 39.30 12.81 -4.34
C ALA A 122 38.40 14.05 -4.42
N GLU A 123 37.12 13.92 -4.05
CA GLU A 123 36.17 15.03 -4.02
C GLU A 123 36.60 16.14 -3.05
N ALA A 124 37.26 15.74 -1.96
CA ALA A 124 37.62 16.63 -0.87
C ALA A 124 39.10 17.08 -0.90
N ASN A 125 39.82 16.82 -2.00
CA ASN A 125 41.25 17.10 -2.15
C ASN A 125 42.06 16.63 -0.92
N SER A 126 41.79 15.41 -0.44
CA SER A 126 42.44 14.79 0.73
C SER A 126 42.25 15.53 2.06
N THR A 127 41.34 16.50 2.15
CA THR A 127 40.87 17.07 3.41
C THR A 127 39.58 16.36 3.81
N THR A 128 39.48 15.84 5.02
CA THR A 128 38.23 15.24 5.48
C THR A 128 37.31 16.31 6.06
N TYR A 129 36.10 16.42 5.53
CA TYR A 129 35.05 17.31 6.04
C TYR A 129 33.93 16.50 6.68
N THR A 130 33.40 16.99 7.79
CA THR A 130 32.16 16.49 8.40
C THR A 130 31.06 17.51 8.14
N VAL A 131 30.04 17.12 7.38
CA VAL A 131 28.90 17.96 7.04
C VAL A 131 27.68 17.51 7.84
N SER A 132 27.24 18.37 8.75
CA SER A 132 26.04 18.18 9.56
C SER A 132 24.87 19.02 9.02
N ARG A 133 23.68 18.42 8.99
CA ARG A 133 22.42 18.99 8.52
C ARG A 133 21.46 19.04 9.71
N TYR A 134 20.84 20.18 9.94
CA TYR A 134 19.84 20.34 10.98
C TYR A 134 18.61 21.01 10.41
N VAL A 135 17.43 20.49 10.78
CA VAL A 135 16.16 21.17 10.52
C VAL A 135 15.48 21.53 11.84
N THR A 136 15.29 22.82 12.07
CA THR A 136 14.76 23.35 13.33
C THR A 136 13.45 24.12 13.15
N ALA A 137 12.66 24.14 14.22
CA ALA A 137 11.46 24.94 14.37
C ALA A 137 11.86 26.40 14.62
N VAL A 138 11.32 27.32 13.81
CA VAL A 138 11.59 28.75 13.97
C VAL A 138 10.78 29.28 15.16
N PRO A 139 11.41 29.94 16.16
CA PRO A 139 10.69 30.47 17.31
C PRO A 139 9.55 31.42 16.89
N GLY A 140 8.33 31.14 17.36
CA GLY A 140 7.13 31.94 17.07
C GLY A 140 6.39 31.55 15.79
N GLU A 141 6.91 30.63 14.98
CA GLU A 141 6.26 30.16 13.74
C GLU A 141 5.77 28.70 13.89
N SER A 142 4.75 28.34 13.12
CA SER A 142 4.31 26.94 13.04
C SER A 142 5.33 26.10 12.26
N THR A 143 5.66 24.91 12.78
CA THR A 143 6.52 23.93 12.09
C THR A 143 5.90 23.39 10.79
N ASP A 144 4.60 23.62 10.59
CA ASP A 144 3.90 23.29 9.35
C ASP A 144 4.04 24.37 8.26
N THR A 145 4.45 25.59 8.61
CA THR A 145 4.55 26.72 7.67
C THR A 145 5.99 27.07 7.32
N VAL A 146 6.90 27.07 8.30
CA VAL A 146 8.29 27.47 8.10
C VAL A 146 9.21 26.57 8.92
N ARG A 147 10.33 26.15 8.30
CA ARG A 147 11.42 25.44 8.97
C ARG A 147 12.74 26.11 8.63
N ARG A 148 13.73 26.05 9.53
CA ARG A 148 15.10 26.49 9.22
C ARG A 148 15.95 25.28 8.89
N ALA A 149 16.59 25.32 7.73
CA ALA A 149 17.66 24.39 7.37
C ALA A 149 19.01 25.03 7.72
N THR A 150 19.79 24.38 8.59
CA THR A 150 21.13 24.82 8.99
C THR A 150 22.14 23.75 8.61
N ILE A 151 23.16 24.13 7.85
CA ILE A 151 24.29 23.27 7.53
C ILE A 151 25.50 23.73 8.33
N VAL A 152 26.16 22.80 9.00
CA VAL A 152 27.42 23.03 9.72
C VAL A 152 28.47 22.12 9.12
N ILE A 153 29.58 22.68 8.66
CA ILE A 153 30.72 21.92 8.18
C ILE A 153 31.90 22.09 9.14
N SER A 154 32.59 21.00 9.46
CA SER A 154 33.86 21.05 10.18
C SER A 154 34.96 20.24 9.51
N TRP A 155 36.19 20.70 9.65
CA TRP A 155 37.40 20.03 9.15
C TRP A 155 38.62 20.41 9.98
N GLU A 156 39.66 19.61 9.92
CA GLU A 156 40.91 19.88 10.62
C GLU A 156 41.91 20.63 9.72
N HIS A 157 42.52 21.71 10.21
CA HIS A 157 43.64 22.39 9.55
C HIS A 157 44.75 22.66 10.56
N GLY A 158 45.84 21.90 10.45
CA GLY A 158 47.02 22.05 11.31
C GLY A 158 46.75 21.75 12.78
N GLY A 159 46.01 20.67 13.08
CA GLY A 159 45.66 20.29 14.46
C GLY A 159 44.49 21.06 15.07
N VAL A 160 43.88 22.00 14.33
CA VAL A 160 42.79 22.85 14.81
C VAL A 160 41.53 22.57 14.00
N GLU A 161 40.45 22.23 14.68
CA GLU A 161 39.13 22.13 14.06
C GLU A 161 38.65 23.50 13.60
N ARG A 162 38.19 23.57 12.36
CA ARG A 162 37.59 24.73 11.73
C ARG A 162 36.12 24.42 11.50
N ILE A 163 35.26 25.39 11.77
CA ILE A 163 33.82 25.25 11.66
C ILE A 163 33.28 26.42 10.83
N ARG A 164 32.35 26.11 9.92
CA ARG A 164 31.52 27.10 9.22
C ARG A 164 30.07 26.65 9.26
N SER A 165 29.16 27.59 9.20
CA SER A 165 27.73 27.30 9.09
C SER A 165 27.05 28.25 8.12
N THR A 166 25.96 27.76 7.53
CA THR A 166 25.02 28.53 6.73
C THR A 166 23.61 28.09 7.07
N SER A 167 22.62 28.98 6.92
CA SER A 167 21.23 28.61 7.15
C SER A 167 20.29 29.31 6.18
N SER A 168 19.13 28.69 5.94
CA SER A 168 18.03 29.27 5.20
C SER A 168 16.71 28.97 5.89
N LEU A 169 15.80 29.92 5.87
CA LEU A 169 14.39 29.63 6.07
C LEU A 169 13.86 28.95 4.82
N ILE A 170 13.14 27.86 4.99
CA ILE A 170 12.36 27.20 3.96
C ILE A 170 10.92 27.34 4.39
N ALA A 171 10.18 28.19 3.69
CA ALA A 171 8.75 28.30 3.86
C ALA A 171 8.06 27.25 3.00
N PHE A 172 6.95 26.73 3.50
CA PHE A 172 6.04 25.96 2.70
C PHE A 172 5.46 26.87 1.60
N THR A 173 5.94 26.73 0.36
CA THR A 173 5.47 27.55 -0.76
C THR A 173 4.44 26.79 -1.58
N GLN A 174 3.21 27.34 -1.62
CA GLN A 174 2.16 26.91 -2.53
C GLN A 174 2.29 27.68 -3.84
N ARG A 175 2.66 27.01 -4.94
CA ARG A 175 2.38 27.53 -6.28
C ARG A 175 1.53 26.53 -7.05
N GLY A 176 0.30 26.93 -7.35
CA GLY A 176 -0.41 26.48 -8.57
C GLY A 176 -1.29 25.25 -8.47
N LEU A 177 -1.48 24.60 -7.32
CA LEU A 177 -2.49 23.54 -7.20
C LEU A 177 -3.81 24.13 -6.68
N PRO A 178 -4.94 23.92 -7.36
CA PRO A 178 -6.24 24.39 -6.88
C PRO A 178 -6.52 23.77 -5.51
N LEU A 179 -6.94 24.61 -4.57
CA LEU A 179 -7.28 24.19 -3.23
C LEU A 179 -8.76 24.39 -2.97
N PRO A 180 -9.39 23.45 -2.26
CA PRO A 180 -8.97 22.06 -2.02
C PRO A 180 -9.36 21.14 -3.19
N ASN A 181 -8.43 20.27 -3.61
CA ASN A 181 -8.70 19.21 -4.58
C ASN A 181 -8.34 17.86 -3.96
N PHE A 182 -9.32 16.98 -3.76
CA PHE A 182 -9.10 15.66 -3.18
C PHE A 182 -10.16 14.69 -3.68
N ARG A 183 -9.97 13.39 -3.52
CA ARG A 183 -10.95 12.36 -3.83
C ARG A 183 -11.34 11.63 -2.55
N LEU A 184 -12.64 11.40 -2.35
CA LEU A 184 -13.18 10.53 -1.31
C LEU A 184 -13.88 9.36 -2.01
N GLU A 185 -13.52 8.14 -1.67
CA GLU A 185 -14.06 6.93 -2.31
C GLU A 185 -14.63 5.94 -1.31
N LEU A 186 -15.69 5.25 -1.74
CA LEU A 186 -16.31 4.13 -1.04
C LEU A 186 -16.46 2.97 -2.05
N PRO A 187 -15.50 2.03 -2.11
CA PRO A 187 -15.52 0.95 -3.09
C PRO A 187 -16.74 0.02 -2.94
N SER A 188 -17.20 -0.19 -1.71
CA SER A 188 -18.33 -1.06 -1.37
C SER A 188 -19.46 -0.26 -0.74
N PRO A 189 -20.42 0.26 -1.54
CA PRO A 189 -21.45 1.16 -1.04
C PRO A 189 -22.60 0.44 -0.32
N SER A 190 -22.56 -0.88 -0.17
CA SER A 190 -23.58 -1.65 0.53
C SER A 190 -22.95 -2.77 1.35
N ILE A 191 -23.35 -2.87 2.62
CA ILE A 191 -22.93 -3.91 3.55
C ILE A 191 -24.16 -4.48 4.27
N ALA A 192 -24.14 -5.78 4.54
CA ALA A 192 -25.21 -6.46 5.25
C ALA A 192 -24.65 -7.45 6.26
N VAL A 193 -25.13 -7.38 7.51
CA VAL A 193 -24.71 -8.28 8.59
C VAL A 193 -25.91 -8.79 9.39
N ASN A 194 -25.70 -9.87 10.13
CA ASN A 194 -26.66 -10.30 11.15
C ASN A 194 -26.42 -9.56 12.46
N PRO A 195 -27.40 -9.55 13.39
CA PRO A 195 -27.22 -9.03 14.74
C PRO A 195 -25.99 -9.64 15.43
N GLY A 196 -25.18 -8.79 16.06
CA GLY A 196 -23.89 -9.17 16.67
C GLY A 196 -22.70 -9.18 15.70
N GLY A 197 -22.90 -8.85 14.43
CA GLY A 197 -21.83 -8.62 13.45
C GLY A 197 -21.27 -7.20 13.48
N VAL A 198 -20.21 -6.97 12.71
CA VAL A 198 -19.58 -5.65 12.54
C VAL A 198 -19.91 -5.13 11.15
N LEU A 199 -20.51 -3.95 11.09
CA LEU A 199 -20.68 -3.16 9.87
C LEU A 199 -19.44 -2.29 9.68
N ASP A 200 -18.70 -2.47 8.60
CA ASP A 200 -17.53 -1.65 8.26
C ASP A 200 -17.57 -1.17 6.81
N PHE A 201 -17.30 0.12 6.61
CA PHE A 201 -17.08 0.72 5.30
C PHE A 201 -15.60 1.09 5.16
N THR A 202 -14.90 0.41 4.27
CA THR A 202 -13.53 0.80 3.85
C THR A 202 -13.61 1.99 2.91
N MET A 203 -12.86 3.05 3.21
CA MET A 203 -12.83 4.28 2.41
C MET A 203 -11.41 4.78 2.21
N THR A 204 -11.23 5.62 1.19
CA THR A 204 -9.97 6.32 0.95
C THR A 204 -10.19 7.82 0.75
N VAL A 205 -9.27 8.62 1.30
CA VAL A 205 -9.10 10.04 0.96
C VAL A 205 -7.76 10.19 0.25
N THR A 206 -7.79 10.62 -1.00
CA THR A 206 -6.58 10.92 -1.78
C THR A 206 -6.45 12.42 -1.94
N ASN A 207 -5.37 13.00 -1.43
CA ASN A 207 -5.07 14.41 -1.64
C ASN A 207 -4.59 14.63 -3.08
N GLN A 208 -5.24 15.51 -3.83
CA GLN A 208 -4.87 15.90 -5.20
C GLN A 208 -4.46 17.38 -5.30
N GLY A 209 -4.43 18.09 -4.17
CA GLY A 209 -4.15 19.51 -4.03
C GLY A 209 -2.91 19.72 -3.17
N ALA A 210 -2.84 20.87 -2.48
CA ALA A 210 -1.76 21.09 -1.51
C ALA A 210 -1.98 20.24 -0.25
N PRO A 211 -0.94 20.04 0.60
CA PRO A 211 -1.09 19.36 1.87
C PRO A 211 -2.23 19.94 2.69
N ASP A 212 -3.05 19.07 3.24
CA ASP A 212 -4.21 19.46 4.03
C ASP A 212 -4.54 18.35 5.04
N ARG A 213 -5.56 18.58 5.84
CA ARG A 213 -6.20 17.61 6.72
C ARG A 213 -7.67 17.57 6.37
N TRP A 214 -8.31 16.41 6.55
CA TRP A 214 -9.75 16.29 6.35
C TRP A 214 -10.42 15.85 7.63
N ASN A 215 -11.30 16.70 8.14
CA ASN A 215 -12.21 16.31 9.19
C ASN A 215 -13.23 15.34 8.64
N LEU A 216 -13.46 14.27 9.39
CA LEU A 216 -14.36 13.20 9.01
C LEU A 216 -15.60 13.25 9.89
N SER A 217 -16.76 13.18 9.25
CA SER A 217 -18.05 13.14 9.93
C SER A 217 -19.00 12.18 9.23
N HIS A 218 -20.00 11.67 9.95
CA HIS A 218 -21.04 10.83 9.38
C HIS A 218 -22.41 11.20 9.94
N ASN A 219 -23.48 10.86 9.21
CA ASN A 219 -24.86 10.97 9.70
C ASN A 219 -25.43 9.65 10.24
N GLY A 220 -24.61 8.59 10.32
CA GLY A 220 -25.02 7.32 10.92
C GLY A 220 -25.48 7.49 12.37
N ALA A 221 -26.40 6.65 12.82
CA ALA A 221 -26.91 6.63 14.19
C ALA A 221 -25.81 6.32 15.25
N LEU A 222 -26.18 6.27 16.53
CA LEU A 222 -25.23 5.98 17.61
C LEU A 222 -24.44 4.68 17.36
N GLY A 223 -23.13 4.73 17.64
CA GLY A 223 -22.23 3.56 17.63
C GLY A 223 -21.29 3.43 16.44
N TRP A 224 -21.36 4.33 15.46
CA TRP A 224 -20.34 4.42 14.41
C TRP A 224 -19.11 5.19 14.91
N ALA A 225 -17.93 4.73 14.50
CA ALA A 225 -16.66 5.39 14.77
C ALA A 225 -15.70 5.22 13.58
N PHE A 226 -14.78 6.16 13.43
CA PHE A 226 -13.73 6.10 12.41
C PHE A 226 -12.46 5.46 12.95
N TYR A 227 -11.79 4.66 12.13
CA TYR A 227 -10.55 3.98 12.47
C TYR A 227 -9.52 4.13 11.33
N ALA A 228 -8.25 4.34 11.66
CA ALA A 228 -7.16 4.29 10.68
C ALA A 228 -6.85 2.84 10.32
N ASP A 229 -6.70 2.55 9.02
CA ASP A 229 -6.11 1.28 8.57
C ASP A 229 -4.60 1.30 8.90
N THR A 230 -4.25 0.72 10.04
CA THR A 230 -2.93 0.91 10.65
C THR A 230 -1.88 -0.03 10.06
N ASP A 231 -2.31 -1.16 9.50
CA ASP A 231 -1.45 -2.13 8.84
C ASP A 231 -1.60 -2.16 7.29
N ASP A 232 -2.44 -1.27 6.75
CA ASP A 232 -2.71 -1.04 5.31
C ASP A 232 -3.25 -2.28 4.59
N ASP A 233 -3.94 -3.17 5.31
CA ASP A 233 -4.41 -4.44 4.77
C ASP A 233 -5.80 -4.35 4.12
N GLY A 234 -6.52 -3.24 4.34
CA GLY A 234 -7.81 -2.92 3.74
C GLY A 234 -9.02 -3.52 4.46
N ASP A 235 -8.82 -4.14 5.62
CA ASP A 235 -9.83 -4.81 6.43
C ASP A 235 -9.88 -4.26 7.86
N PHE A 236 -11.08 -4.02 8.39
CA PHE A 236 -11.22 -3.51 9.75
C PHE A 236 -10.91 -4.59 10.82
N ASP A 237 -9.90 -4.37 11.66
CA ASP A 237 -9.58 -5.14 12.86
C ASP A 237 -9.53 -4.21 14.10
N PRO A 238 -10.52 -4.27 15.02
CA PRO A 238 -10.53 -3.41 16.20
C PRO A 238 -9.37 -3.65 17.19
N ALA A 239 -8.59 -4.72 17.02
CA ALA A 239 -7.39 -4.96 17.82
C ALA A 239 -6.12 -4.29 17.26
N VAL A 240 -6.09 -3.98 15.96
CA VAL A 240 -4.94 -3.38 15.27
C VAL A 240 -5.25 -1.93 14.90
N ASP A 241 -6.41 -1.70 14.27
CA ASP A 241 -6.85 -0.40 13.81
C ASP A 241 -7.23 0.50 14.96
N GLN A 242 -6.57 1.66 15.00
CA GLN A 242 -6.80 2.62 16.05
C GLN A 242 -7.92 3.58 15.67
N PRO A 243 -8.80 3.96 16.63
CA PRO A 243 -9.73 5.05 16.42
C PRO A 243 -9.01 6.30 15.93
N LEU A 244 -9.57 6.99 14.94
CA LEU A 244 -8.98 8.24 14.47
C LEU A 244 -9.02 9.30 15.58
N ALA A 245 -7.87 9.91 15.82
CA ALA A 245 -7.74 11.04 16.72
C ALA A 245 -8.17 12.34 16.05
N ASP A 246 -8.57 13.29 16.87
CA ASP A 246 -8.69 14.70 16.47
C ASP A 246 -7.31 15.35 16.65
N THR A 247 -6.56 15.48 15.56
CA THR A 247 -5.21 16.06 15.56
C THR A 247 -5.23 17.59 15.50
N THR A 248 -6.39 18.19 15.30
CA THR A 248 -6.58 19.65 15.20
C THR A 248 -7.29 20.27 16.41
N SER A 249 -7.78 19.44 17.33
CA SER A 249 -8.51 19.83 18.55
C SER A 249 -9.81 20.59 18.28
N ASP A 250 -10.51 20.28 17.18
CA ASP A 250 -11.77 20.93 16.80
C ASP A 250 -13.03 20.09 17.09
N GLY A 251 -12.85 18.95 17.75
CA GLY A 251 -13.88 18.01 18.14
C GLY A 251 -14.27 17.02 17.04
N GLN A 252 -13.58 16.98 15.90
CA GLN A 252 -13.80 16.01 14.84
C GLN A 252 -12.57 15.12 14.62
N PRO A 253 -12.73 13.81 14.41
CA PRO A 253 -11.63 12.96 13.99
C PRO A 253 -11.16 13.38 12.60
N ASP A 254 -9.86 13.34 12.36
CA ASP A 254 -9.28 13.77 11.09
C ASP A 254 -8.23 12.79 10.55
N THR A 255 -7.86 12.98 9.29
CA THR A 255 -6.88 12.14 8.59
C THR A 255 -5.42 12.39 9.00
N GLY A 256 -5.17 13.35 9.90
CA GLY A 256 -3.88 14.02 9.99
C GLY A 256 -3.52 14.75 8.69
N ARG A 257 -2.26 15.18 8.59
CA ARG A 257 -1.72 15.85 7.40
C ARG A 257 -1.47 14.84 6.29
N LEU A 258 -2.11 15.03 5.13
CA LEU A 258 -1.80 14.30 3.90
C LEU A 258 -1.11 15.23 2.91
N ASP A 259 0.10 14.88 2.49
CA ASP A 259 0.81 15.59 1.43
C ASP A 259 0.18 15.33 0.03
N PRO A 260 0.51 16.11 -1.02
CA PRO A 260 -0.05 15.92 -2.35
C PRO A 260 0.18 14.51 -2.89
N ALA A 261 -0.82 13.96 -3.56
CA ALA A 261 -0.84 12.62 -4.15
C ALA A 261 -0.73 11.45 -3.14
N THR A 262 -0.78 11.70 -1.83
CA THR A 262 -0.90 10.61 -0.86
C THR A 262 -2.35 10.17 -0.68
N THR A 263 -2.54 8.90 -0.34
CA THR A 263 -3.84 8.32 -0.04
C THR A 263 -3.84 7.83 1.39
N PHE A 264 -4.87 8.19 2.13
CA PHE A 264 -5.14 7.70 3.47
C PHE A 264 -6.34 6.76 3.41
N ARG A 265 -6.18 5.56 3.97
CA ARG A 265 -7.26 4.57 4.08
C ARG A 265 -7.74 4.50 5.51
N PHE A 266 -9.05 4.41 5.67
CA PHE A 266 -9.72 4.39 6.96
C PHE A 266 -11.03 3.63 6.87
N PHE A 267 -11.55 3.25 8.03
CA PHE A 267 -12.83 2.57 8.17
C PHE A 267 -13.83 3.47 8.87
N LEU A 268 -15.10 3.35 8.50
CA LEU A 268 -16.21 3.70 9.38
C LEU A 268 -16.84 2.39 9.84
N ALA A 269 -16.76 2.09 11.13
CA ALA A 269 -17.20 0.81 11.67
C ALA A 269 -18.19 0.95 12.82
N ARG A 270 -19.07 -0.04 12.96
CA ARG A 270 -20.04 -0.18 14.05
C ARG A 270 -20.32 -1.65 14.34
N THR A 271 -20.27 -2.03 15.61
CA THR A 271 -20.73 -3.35 16.06
C THR A 271 -22.24 -3.31 16.33
N THR A 272 -22.98 -4.22 15.70
CA THR A 272 -24.42 -4.41 15.95
C THR A 272 -24.65 -5.19 17.23
N SER A 273 -25.77 -4.95 17.94
CA SER A 273 -26.09 -5.77 19.12
C SER A 273 -26.63 -7.13 18.68
N SER A 274 -26.46 -8.16 19.51
CA SER A 274 -27.01 -9.50 19.23
C SER A 274 -28.55 -9.55 19.22
N SER A 275 -29.21 -8.52 19.76
CA SER A 275 -30.66 -8.37 19.80
C SER A 275 -31.17 -7.31 18.81
N GLU A 276 -30.30 -6.78 17.95
CA GLU A 276 -30.69 -5.73 17.01
C GLU A 276 -31.72 -6.26 16.01
N GLY A 277 -32.79 -5.49 15.79
CA GLY A 277 -33.80 -5.83 14.79
C GLY A 277 -33.28 -5.63 13.36
N SER A 278 -33.98 -6.21 12.39
CA SER A 278 -33.71 -5.92 10.98
C SER A 278 -33.88 -4.42 10.71
N SER A 279 -32.88 -3.79 10.10
CA SER A 279 -32.90 -2.38 9.75
C SER A 279 -32.03 -2.12 8.52
N THR A 280 -32.38 -1.12 7.72
CA THR A 280 -31.54 -0.61 6.64
C THR A 280 -31.39 0.89 6.84
N ALA A 281 -30.16 1.38 6.81
CA ALA A 281 -29.84 2.78 6.99
C ALA A 281 -28.85 3.27 5.91
N ALA A 282 -29.11 4.45 5.37
CA ALA A 282 -28.14 5.16 4.55
C ALA A 282 -27.17 5.91 5.48
N VAL A 283 -25.87 5.71 5.29
CA VAL A 283 -24.79 6.35 6.03
C VAL A 283 -23.99 7.21 5.07
N VAL A 284 -24.05 8.52 5.27
CA VAL A 284 -23.30 9.52 4.53
C VAL A 284 -22.05 9.83 5.31
N VAL A 285 -20.89 9.58 4.71
CA VAL A 285 -19.58 9.98 5.22
C VAL A 285 -19.15 11.24 4.50
N THR A 286 -18.69 12.23 5.25
CA THR A 286 -18.25 13.52 4.74
C THR A 286 -16.82 13.79 5.18
N ALA A 287 -15.96 14.09 4.22
CA ALA A 287 -14.62 14.61 4.43
C ALA A 287 -14.59 16.09 4.10
N ARG A 288 -14.10 16.92 5.04
CA ARG A 288 -14.04 18.37 4.93
C ARG A 288 -12.61 18.87 5.12
N SER A 289 -12.10 19.60 4.13
CA SER A 289 -10.81 20.29 4.19
C SER A 289 -10.75 21.20 5.42
N VAL A 290 -9.70 21.05 6.24
CA VAL A 290 -9.44 21.93 7.39
C VAL A 290 -8.86 23.26 6.93
N GLY A 291 -7.96 23.25 5.94
CA GLY A 291 -7.33 24.46 5.43
C GLY A 291 -8.30 25.41 4.73
N GLN A 292 -9.30 24.88 4.02
CA GLN A 292 -10.26 25.67 3.23
C GLN A 292 -11.68 25.07 3.22
N PRO A 293 -12.37 25.06 4.38
CA PRO A 293 -13.67 24.39 4.55
C PRO A 293 -14.84 25.00 3.77
N THR A 294 -14.67 26.21 3.21
CA THR A 294 -15.69 26.96 2.46
C THR A 294 -15.42 27.06 0.96
N ALA A 295 -14.25 26.59 0.50
CA ALA A 295 -13.90 26.63 -0.91
C ALA A 295 -14.68 25.56 -1.70
N THR A 296 -14.91 25.81 -3.00
CA THR A 296 -15.57 24.85 -3.88
C THR A 296 -14.77 23.54 -3.92
N GLY A 297 -15.40 22.43 -3.58
CA GLY A 297 -14.75 21.13 -3.48
C GLY A 297 -14.10 20.84 -2.11
N GLY A 298 -14.17 21.76 -1.14
CA GLY A 298 -13.65 21.59 0.22
C GLY A 298 -14.46 20.69 1.12
N THR A 299 -15.53 20.13 0.58
CA THR A 299 -16.32 19.09 1.23
C THR A 299 -16.75 18.09 0.17
N LYS A 300 -16.52 16.80 0.44
CA LYS A 300 -16.99 15.69 -0.39
C LYS A 300 -17.66 14.66 0.51
N SER A 301 -18.69 14.03 -0.03
CA SER A 301 -19.44 13.01 0.70
C SER A 301 -19.66 11.77 -0.17
N VAL A 302 -19.67 10.61 0.48
CA VAL A 302 -20.03 9.30 -0.10
C VAL A 302 -21.17 8.72 0.72
N THR A 303 -22.05 7.94 0.08
CA THR A 303 -23.22 7.33 0.76
C THR A 303 -23.11 5.81 0.67
N GLY A 304 -23.06 5.16 1.83
CA GLY A 304 -23.16 3.71 1.98
C GLY A 304 -24.54 3.29 2.49
N THR A 305 -24.92 2.05 2.25
CA THR A 305 -26.14 1.42 2.78
C THR A 305 -25.73 0.31 3.74
N ALA A 306 -26.10 0.45 5.00
CA ALA A 306 -25.86 -0.53 6.04
C ALA A 306 -27.15 -1.28 6.35
N THR A 307 -27.13 -2.60 6.23
CA THR A 307 -28.29 -3.46 6.53
C THR A 307 -27.97 -4.41 7.68
N VAL A 308 -28.79 -4.39 8.71
CA VAL A 308 -28.88 -5.47 9.70
C VAL A 308 -30.08 -6.30 9.33
N THR A 309 -29.94 -7.62 9.24
CA THR A 309 -31.07 -8.52 8.97
C THR A 309 -31.07 -9.67 9.95
N THR A 310 -32.22 -9.92 10.55
CA THR A 310 -32.50 -11.10 11.40
C THR A 310 -32.91 -12.31 10.56
N SER A 311 -33.30 -12.06 9.31
CA SER A 311 -33.57 -13.07 8.31
C SER A 311 -32.28 -13.47 7.62
N VAL A 312 -32.30 -14.65 6.98
CA VAL A 312 -31.33 -15.05 5.97
C VAL A 312 -30.94 -13.83 5.10
N ILE A 313 -29.66 -13.46 5.14
CA ILE A 313 -29.11 -12.49 4.19
C ILE A 313 -29.24 -13.15 2.81
N VAL A 314 -30.24 -12.73 2.03
CA VAL A 314 -30.27 -13.00 0.60
C VAL A 314 -29.25 -12.02 0.01
N PRO A 315 -28.14 -12.50 -0.57
CA PRO A 315 -27.14 -11.62 -1.16
C PRO A 315 -27.83 -10.74 -2.19
N THR A 316 -27.62 -9.42 -2.10
CA THR A 316 -28.15 -8.49 -3.09
C THR A 316 -27.65 -8.93 -4.46
N THR A 317 -28.56 -9.08 -5.42
CA THR A 317 -28.18 -9.32 -6.81
C THR A 317 -27.19 -8.22 -7.20
N PRO A 318 -26.00 -8.57 -7.73
CA PRO A 318 -25.01 -7.57 -8.07
C PRO A 318 -25.60 -6.50 -9.01
N PRO A 319 -25.22 -5.23 -8.88
CA PRO A 319 -25.69 -4.19 -9.77
C PRO A 319 -25.40 -4.60 -11.22
N VAL A 320 -26.43 -4.56 -12.07
CA VAL A 320 -26.29 -4.83 -13.51
C VAL A 320 -25.28 -3.82 -14.05
N GLY A 321 -24.15 -4.32 -14.57
CA GLY A 321 -23.09 -3.47 -15.11
C GLY A 321 -23.61 -2.58 -16.25
N PRO A 322 -22.92 -1.46 -16.55
CA PRO A 322 -23.30 -0.58 -17.66
C PRO A 322 -23.34 -1.37 -18.97
N THR A 323 -24.50 -1.38 -19.62
CA THR A 323 -24.72 -2.05 -20.90
C THR A 323 -23.85 -1.42 -21.98
N THR A 324 -22.83 -2.14 -22.45
CA THR A 324 -22.12 -1.79 -23.69
C THR A 324 -23.02 -2.02 -24.92
N PRO A 325 -22.82 -1.28 -26.02
CA PRO A 325 -23.66 -1.41 -27.22
C PRO A 325 -23.59 -2.83 -27.82
N PRO A 326 -24.70 -3.37 -28.35
CA PRO A 326 -24.76 -4.78 -28.70
C PRO A 326 -24.01 -5.06 -30.01
N GLY A 327 -22.98 -5.93 -29.93
CA GLY A 327 -22.64 -6.81 -31.04
C GLY A 327 -23.77 -7.83 -31.28
N PRO A 328 -23.76 -8.59 -32.39
CA PRO A 328 -24.79 -9.58 -32.68
C PRO A 328 -24.92 -10.55 -31.51
N THR A 329 -26.01 -10.43 -30.76
CA THR A 329 -26.27 -11.18 -29.53
C THR A 329 -26.49 -12.63 -29.91
N PRO A 330 -25.70 -13.60 -29.39
CA PRO A 330 -26.02 -15.00 -29.51
C PRO A 330 -27.44 -15.24 -28.99
N ALA A 331 -28.20 -16.14 -29.64
CA ALA A 331 -29.53 -16.50 -29.15
C ALA A 331 -29.42 -16.93 -27.67
N PRO A 332 -30.26 -16.39 -26.76
CA PRO A 332 -30.16 -16.71 -25.34
C PRO A 332 -30.37 -18.20 -25.14
N GLU A 333 -29.47 -18.83 -24.39
CA GLU A 333 -29.62 -20.23 -24.06
C GLU A 333 -30.87 -20.49 -23.21
N VAL A 334 -31.47 -21.67 -23.38
CA VAL A 334 -32.69 -22.05 -22.68
C VAL A 334 -32.39 -22.28 -21.19
N THR A 335 -33.10 -21.57 -20.30
CA THR A 335 -33.09 -21.81 -18.85
C THR A 335 -34.27 -22.69 -18.45
N CYS A 336 -34.04 -23.58 -17.49
CA CYS A 336 -35.06 -24.51 -16.99
C CYS A 336 -35.43 -24.21 -15.53
N PRO A 337 -36.62 -24.62 -15.06
CA PRO A 337 -37.00 -24.45 -13.66
C PRO A 337 -35.99 -25.11 -12.70
N ALA A 338 -35.63 -24.46 -11.60
CA ALA A 338 -34.68 -24.99 -10.63
C ALA A 338 -35.12 -26.36 -10.06
N ILE A 339 -34.17 -27.30 -9.89
CA ILE A 339 -34.45 -28.63 -9.29
C ILE A 339 -34.65 -28.53 -7.79
N SER A 340 -33.90 -27.64 -7.14
CA SER A 340 -33.91 -27.48 -5.70
C SER A 340 -33.62 -26.03 -5.33
N THR A 341 -34.30 -25.55 -4.28
CA THR A 341 -33.89 -24.37 -3.54
C THR A 341 -33.17 -24.85 -2.29
N ALA A 342 -31.88 -24.55 -2.16
CA ALA A 342 -31.20 -24.80 -0.89
C ALA A 342 -31.60 -23.69 0.10
N PRO A 343 -31.91 -24.04 1.35
CA PRO A 343 -32.01 -23.04 2.40
C PRO A 343 -30.63 -22.39 2.56
N ALA A 344 -30.64 -21.09 2.86
CA ALA A 344 -29.40 -20.37 3.04
C ALA A 344 -28.60 -20.87 4.26
N PRO A 345 -27.31 -20.53 4.34
CA PRO A 345 -26.47 -20.84 5.49
C PRO A 345 -27.13 -20.48 6.83
N SER A 346 -27.20 -21.46 7.73
CA SER A 346 -27.67 -21.28 9.10
C SER A 346 -26.53 -21.46 10.11
N GLY A 347 -26.63 -20.81 11.28
CA GLY A 347 -25.80 -21.09 12.44
C GLY A 347 -25.84 -20.01 13.51
N THR A 348 -25.18 -20.26 14.64
CA THR A 348 -25.17 -19.39 15.82
C THR A 348 -23.93 -18.48 15.88
N GLY A 349 -24.05 -17.31 16.52
CA GLY A 349 -22.97 -16.32 16.74
C GLY A 349 -22.97 -15.14 15.75
N GLY A 350 -22.09 -14.15 15.95
CA GLY A 350 -21.87 -13.05 14.99
C GLY A 350 -21.02 -13.52 13.81
N TYR A 351 -21.51 -13.33 12.58
CA TYR A 351 -20.82 -13.70 11.34
C TYR A 351 -21.26 -12.82 10.19
N THR A 352 -20.40 -12.74 9.16
CA THR A 352 -20.75 -12.14 7.88
C THR A 352 -21.05 -13.26 6.89
N VAL A 353 -22.21 -13.19 6.24
CA VAL A 353 -22.50 -14.06 5.10
C VAL A 353 -21.79 -13.47 3.88
N ARG A 354 -20.83 -14.20 3.33
CA ARG A 354 -20.14 -13.79 2.12
C ARG A 354 -20.59 -14.68 0.97
N GLN A 355 -21.11 -14.03 -0.08
CA GLN A 355 -21.37 -14.66 -1.36
C GLN A 355 -20.15 -14.46 -2.25
N TYR A 356 -19.64 -15.55 -2.79
CA TYR A 356 -18.64 -15.56 -3.84
C TYR A 356 -19.30 -15.93 -5.16
N THR A 357 -18.99 -15.24 -6.25
CA THR A 357 -19.33 -15.64 -7.61
C THR A 357 -18.29 -16.59 -8.16
N LEU A 358 -18.74 -17.62 -8.87
CA LEU A 358 -17.87 -18.55 -9.58
C LEU A 358 -17.49 -17.92 -10.91
N GLN A 359 -16.31 -17.28 -10.98
CA GLN A 359 -15.87 -16.50 -12.14
C GLN A 359 -15.06 -17.34 -13.13
N HIS A 360 -14.93 -16.81 -14.34
CA HIS A 360 -14.05 -17.26 -15.41
C HIS A 360 -12.94 -16.22 -15.58
N GLU A 361 -11.66 -16.61 -15.49
CA GLU A 361 -10.55 -15.62 -15.59
C GLU A 361 -10.13 -15.30 -17.04
N GLY A 362 -11.06 -15.27 -17.99
CA GLY A 362 -10.81 -14.70 -19.32
C GLY A 362 -9.70 -15.34 -20.19
N VAL A 363 -9.20 -16.54 -19.89
CA VAL A 363 -8.08 -17.18 -20.64
C VAL A 363 -8.41 -17.62 -22.07
N GLY A 364 -9.52 -17.16 -22.64
CA GLY A 364 -9.93 -17.49 -24.00
C GLY A 364 -10.30 -18.96 -24.20
N THR A 365 -10.64 -19.27 -25.45
CA THR A 365 -11.31 -20.51 -25.84
C THR A 365 -10.35 -21.68 -26.12
N SER A 366 -9.19 -21.81 -25.47
CA SER A 366 -8.22 -22.86 -25.85
C SER A 366 -7.39 -23.51 -24.73
N ALA A 367 -7.60 -23.18 -23.46
CA ALA A 367 -6.90 -23.82 -22.35
C ALA A 367 -7.83 -24.16 -21.18
N THR A 368 -7.86 -25.43 -20.78
CA THR A 368 -8.57 -25.87 -19.57
C THR A 368 -7.90 -25.27 -18.33
N GLN A 369 -8.62 -24.40 -17.62
CA GLN A 369 -8.14 -23.84 -16.36
C GLN A 369 -8.18 -24.87 -15.23
N THR A 370 -7.04 -25.00 -14.56
CA THR A 370 -6.87 -25.88 -13.38
C THR A 370 -7.61 -25.34 -12.17
N GLN A 371 -7.71 -24.03 -12.07
CA GLN A 371 -8.34 -23.29 -10.98
C GLN A 371 -8.81 -21.96 -11.54
N MET A 372 -9.98 -21.53 -11.10
CA MET A 372 -10.63 -20.26 -11.41
C MET A 372 -10.79 -19.44 -10.14
N TYR A 373 -11.12 -18.16 -10.28
CA TYR A 373 -11.30 -17.26 -9.15
C TYR A 373 -12.70 -17.36 -8.53
N LEU A 374 -12.76 -17.33 -7.19
CA LEU A 374 -13.97 -17.01 -6.44
C LEU A 374 -14.00 -15.49 -6.18
N GLY A 375 -14.78 -14.77 -6.98
CA GLY A 375 -14.92 -13.31 -6.87
C GLY A 375 -15.96 -12.88 -5.84
N THR A 376 -15.81 -11.67 -5.30
CA THR A 376 -16.86 -11.03 -4.47
C THR A 376 -17.71 -10.04 -5.25
N SER A 377 -17.32 -9.70 -6.48
CA SER A 377 -18.08 -8.86 -7.41
C SER A 377 -19.16 -9.66 -8.13
N ALA A 378 -19.98 -9.00 -8.96
CA ALA A 378 -20.72 -9.70 -10.00
C ALA A 378 -19.74 -10.47 -10.90
N GLY A 379 -20.22 -11.54 -11.55
CA GLY A 379 -19.55 -12.02 -12.77
C GLY A 379 -19.54 -10.92 -13.84
N ASP A 380 -18.60 -10.97 -14.76
CA ASP A 380 -18.36 -9.91 -15.74
C ASP A 380 -18.70 -10.32 -17.18
N GLU A 381 -19.01 -11.60 -17.43
CA GLU A 381 -19.30 -12.10 -18.76
C GLU A 381 -20.74 -11.77 -19.20
N PRO A 382 -20.93 -11.07 -20.33
CA PRO A 382 -22.27 -10.72 -20.83
C PRO A 382 -23.02 -11.91 -21.46
N TYR A 383 -22.32 -12.99 -21.79
CA TYR A 383 -22.87 -14.19 -22.41
C TYR A 383 -22.03 -15.42 -22.06
N LEU A 384 -22.64 -16.60 -22.11
CA LEU A 384 -21.95 -17.85 -21.82
C LEU A 384 -20.95 -18.18 -22.94
N THR A 385 -19.67 -18.12 -22.64
CA THR A 385 -18.62 -18.48 -23.59
C THR A 385 -18.34 -20.00 -23.57
N PRO A 386 -17.81 -20.58 -24.64
CA PRO A 386 -17.35 -21.96 -24.64
C PRO A 386 -16.13 -22.09 -23.73
N TYR A 387 -16.31 -22.69 -22.56
CA TYR A 387 -15.23 -23.01 -21.64
C TYR A 387 -14.75 -24.44 -21.95
N SER A 388 -13.44 -24.70 -21.87
CA SER A 388 -12.91 -26.07 -22.10
C SER A 388 -13.19 -26.64 -23.50
N THR A 389 -12.91 -25.86 -24.54
CA THR A 389 -13.00 -26.27 -25.96
C THR A 389 -12.17 -27.50 -26.31
N ASP A 390 -11.23 -27.89 -25.45
CA ASP A 390 -10.47 -29.14 -25.55
C ASP A 390 -11.36 -30.39 -25.42
N GLN A 391 -12.54 -30.27 -24.80
CA GLN A 391 -13.51 -31.34 -24.65
C GLN A 391 -14.63 -31.29 -25.70
N ASP A 392 -15.16 -30.10 -25.96
CA ASP A 392 -16.22 -29.89 -26.95
C ASP A 392 -16.18 -28.44 -27.45
N ALA A 393 -15.56 -28.22 -28.60
CA ALA A 393 -15.40 -26.89 -29.18
C ALA A 393 -16.73 -26.22 -29.60
N ALA A 394 -17.82 -26.99 -29.70
CA ALA A 394 -19.14 -26.48 -30.06
C ALA A 394 -20.04 -26.20 -28.85
N ALA A 395 -19.67 -26.69 -27.65
CA ALA A 395 -20.44 -26.48 -26.44
C ALA A 395 -20.07 -25.17 -25.75
N THR A 396 -21.09 -24.40 -25.38
CA THR A 396 -21.04 -23.27 -24.44
C THR A 396 -21.03 -23.78 -22.99
N GLY A 397 -20.38 -23.04 -22.10
CA GLY A 397 -20.15 -23.49 -20.72
C GLY A 397 -18.99 -24.47 -20.61
N ARG A 398 -18.75 -25.01 -19.41
CA ARG A 398 -17.63 -25.93 -19.12
C ARG A 398 -18.10 -27.36 -19.14
N VAL A 399 -17.54 -28.15 -20.03
CA VAL A 399 -17.76 -29.60 -20.06
C VAL A 399 -16.93 -30.30 -19.00
N LEU A 400 -17.58 -31.11 -18.17
CA LEU A 400 -16.95 -32.03 -17.22
C LEU A 400 -17.22 -33.48 -17.60
N GLN A 401 -16.15 -34.24 -17.83
CA GLN A 401 -16.19 -35.68 -17.98
C GLN A 401 -16.47 -36.36 -16.63
N PRO A 402 -17.23 -37.47 -16.60
CA PRO A 402 -17.55 -38.15 -15.36
C PRO A 402 -16.28 -38.76 -14.75
N VAL A 403 -16.12 -38.67 -13.43
CA VAL A 403 -15.07 -39.40 -12.71
C VAL A 403 -15.43 -40.89 -12.69
N PRO A 404 -14.52 -41.84 -12.99
CA PRO A 404 -14.86 -43.26 -13.12
C PRO A 404 -15.39 -43.90 -11.84
N ASN A 405 -15.11 -43.28 -10.69
CA ASN A 405 -15.62 -43.69 -9.40
C ASN A 405 -15.92 -42.44 -8.54
N LEU A 406 -17.19 -42.01 -8.50
CA LEU A 406 -17.64 -40.94 -7.59
C LEU A 406 -17.51 -41.30 -6.10
N ALA A 407 -17.36 -42.60 -5.77
CA ALA A 407 -17.04 -43.05 -4.43
C ALA A 407 -15.56 -42.83 -4.06
N ALA A 408 -14.73 -42.29 -4.96
CA ALA A 408 -13.40 -41.81 -4.62
C ALA A 408 -13.48 -40.80 -3.45
N THR A 409 -12.53 -40.90 -2.53
CA THR A 409 -12.43 -40.00 -1.37
C THR A 409 -12.23 -38.56 -1.85
N SER A 410 -12.71 -37.58 -1.10
CA SER A 410 -12.55 -36.17 -1.49
C SER A 410 -11.07 -35.79 -1.60
N SER A 411 -10.18 -36.37 -0.77
CA SER A 411 -8.72 -36.21 -0.90
C SER A 411 -8.19 -36.65 -2.27
N ALA A 412 -8.67 -37.78 -2.80
CA ALA A 412 -8.28 -38.24 -4.13
C ALA A 412 -8.81 -37.30 -5.23
N LEU A 413 -10.03 -36.78 -5.08
CA LEU A 413 -10.65 -35.84 -6.02
C LEU A 413 -9.97 -34.45 -5.98
N LEU A 414 -9.51 -34.00 -4.81
CA LEU A 414 -8.73 -32.76 -4.65
C LEU A 414 -7.30 -32.92 -5.21
N ALA A 415 -6.76 -34.13 -5.23
CA ALA A 415 -5.46 -34.45 -5.82
C ALA A 415 -5.52 -34.75 -7.34
N ALA A 416 -6.71 -34.84 -7.93
CA ALA A 416 -6.88 -35.13 -9.35
C ALA A 416 -6.23 -34.05 -10.22
N THR A 417 -5.45 -34.48 -11.21
CA THR A 417 -4.72 -33.61 -12.16
C THR A 417 -5.45 -33.45 -13.49
N ASP A 418 -6.36 -34.36 -13.84
CA ASP A 418 -7.18 -34.33 -15.05
C ASP A 418 -8.25 -33.22 -14.96
N LYS A 419 -7.94 -32.07 -15.55
CA LYS A 419 -8.76 -30.84 -15.50
C LYS A 419 -10.11 -30.96 -16.21
N THR A 420 -10.27 -32.01 -17.02
CA THR A 420 -11.51 -32.30 -17.76
C THR A 420 -12.59 -32.90 -16.86
N ARG A 421 -12.22 -33.36 -15.66
CA ARG A 421 -13.13 -34.07 -14.73
C ARG A 421 -13.57 -33.26 -13.53
N TYR A 422 -13.03 -32.06 -13.37
CA TYR A 422 -13.38 -31.17 -12.27
C TYR A 422 -13.42 -29.72 -12.71
N SER A 423 -14.22 -28.93 -11.99
CA SER A 423 -14.12 -27.47 -11.96
C SER A 423 -13.71 -27.04 -10.56
N ASP A 424 -12.75 -26.13 -10.46
CA ASP A 424 -12.17 -25.70 -9.19
C ASP A 424 -12.17 -24.18 -9.13
N TRP A 425 -12.81 -23.61 -8.12
CA TRP A 425 -12.78 -22.17 -7.85
C TRP A 425 -12.17 -21.93 -6.48
N ALA A 426 -11.28 -20.96 -6.37
CA ALA A 426 -10.70 -20.58 -5.10
C ALA A 426 -10.46 -19.08 -5.00
N VAL A 427 -10.44 -18.59 -3.77
CA VAL A 427 -10.00 -17.25 -3.39
C VAL A 427 -8.83 -17.39 -2.43
N GLN A 428 -7.78 -16.63 -2.67
CA GLN A 428 -6.75 -16.42 -1.67
C GLN A 428 -7.27 -15.39 -0.68
N LEU A 429 -7.31 -15.75 0.60
CA LEU A 429 -7.72 -14.85 1.65
C LEU A 429 -6.53 -13.95 2.01
N ASN A 430 -6.71 -12.65 1.84
CA ASN A 430 -5.75 -11.61 2.19
C ASN A 430 -5.55 -11.46 3.71
N LYS A 431 -6.47 -12.01 4.52
CA LYS A 431 -6.40 -12.03 5.98
C LYS A 431 -6.66 -13.40 6.57
N LYS A 432 -6.27 -13.57 7.85
CA LYS A 432 -6.70 -14.74 8.62
C LYS A 432 -8.22 -14.68 8.75
N SER A 433 -8.90 -15.70 8.25
CA SER A 433 -10.37 -15.76 8.28
C SER A 433 -10.82 -17.03 8.99
N THR A 434 -11.92 -16.95 9.71
CA THR A 434 -12.58 -18.13 10.29
C THR A 434 -13.83 -18.44 9.48
N ILE A 435 -13.86 -19.63 8.88
CA ILE A 435 -15.00 -20.10 8.09
C ILE A 435 -15.79 -21.08 8.96
N ASP A 436 -17.09 -20.87 9.12
CA ASP A 436 -17.93 -21.74 9.95
C ASP A 436 -19.33 -21.99 9.36
N GLY A 437 -20.05 -22.93 9.97
CA GLY A 437 -21.43 -23.25 9.60
C GLY A 437 -21.58 -23.92 8.22
N GLN A 438 -22.78 -23.81 7.65
CA GLN A 438 -23.10 -24.44 6.37
C GLN A 438 -22.74 -23.53 5.20
N ALA A 439 -22.15 -24.10 4.15
CA ALA A 439 -22.00 -23.42 2.87
C ALA A 439 -23.07 -23.91 1.89
N THR A 440 -23.48 -23.04 0.97
CA THR A 440 -24.41 -23.39 -0.11
C THR A 440 -23.77 -23.02 -1.44
N ALA A 441 -23.65 -23.98 -2.34
CA ALA A 441 -23.15 -23.75 -3.69
C ALA A 441 -24.30 -23.86 -4.70
N ARG A 442 -24.42 -22.85 -5.57
CA ARG A 442 -25.43 -22.76 -6.63
C ARG A 442 -24.74 -22.87 -7.98
N PHE A 443 -25.24 -23.77 -8.82
CA PHE A 443 -24.69 -24.05 -10.14
C PHE A 443 -25.79 -24.09 -11.19
N TRP A 444 -25.43 -23.83 -12.44
CA TRP A 444 -26.29 -24.06 -13.60
C TRP A 444 -25.73 -25.23 -14.39
N VAL A 445 -26.53 -26.29 -14.52
CA VAL A 445 -26.06 -27.58 -15.04
C VAL A 445 -26.92 -27.99 -16.23
N ALA A 446 -26.28 -28.33 -17.34
CA ALA A 446 -26.91 -28.93 -18.49
C ALA A 446 -26.31 -30.31 -18.75
N ARG A 447 -27.09 -31.18 -19.39
CA ARG A 447 -26.64 -32.50 -19.80
C ARG A 447 -25.81 -32.41 -21.08
N GLN A 448 -24.78 -33.25 -21.22
CA GLN A 448 -24.11 -33.47 -22.50
C GLN A 448 -24.35 -34.90 -23.00
N GLY A 449 -25.03 -35.04 -24.15
CA GLY A 449 -25.43 -36.34 -24.73
C GLY A 449 -26.73 -36.91 -24.14
N ALA A 450 -27.07 -38.17 -24.45
CA ALA A 450 -28.31 -38.86 -24.03
C ALA A 450 -28.06 -40.02 -23.04
N GLY A 451 -29.10 -40.52 -22.35
CA GLY A 451 -29.06 -41.80 -21.61
C GLY A 451 -28.90 -41.80 -20.08
N SER A 452 -27.72 -41.50 -19.52
CA SER A 452 -27.44 -41.72 -18.08
C SER A 452 -27.86 -40.60 -17.11
N PRO A 453 -28.11 -40.92 -15.82
CA PRO A 453 -28.26 -39.94 -14.74
C PRO A 453 -27.00 -39.08 -14.57
N VAL A 454 -27.20 -37.88 -14.05
CA VAL A 454 -26.13 -36.96 -13.68
C VAL A 454 -26.03 -36.88 -12.16
N ASP A 455 -24.83 -37.13 -11.64
CA ASP A 455 -24.51 -36.92 -10.23
C ASP A 455 -23.40 -35.88 -10.11
N LEU A 456 -23.53 -34.97 -9.14
CA LEU A 456 -22.49 -34.01 -8.80
C LEU A 456 -21.99 -34.26 -7.40
N LYS A 457 -20.68 -34.09 -7.18
CA LYS A 457 -20.06 -34.05 -5.87
C LYS A 457 -19.33 -32.73 -5.70
N VAL A 458 -19.68 -32.01 -4.65
CA VAL A 458 -19.19 -30.67 -4.32
C VAL A 458 -18.32 -30.78 -3.07
N ILE A 459 -17.09 -30.29 -3.15
CA ILE A 459 -16.09 -30.38 -2.09
C ILE A 459 -15.67 -28.97 -1.71
N LEU A 460 -15.95 -28.58 -0.47
CA LEU A 460 -15.42 -27.37 0.15
C LEU A 460 -14.04 -27.67 0.73
N TYR A 461 -13.06 -26.83 0.45
CA TYR A 461 -11.71 -27.04 0.94
C TYR A 461 -11.03 -25.74 1.35
N THR A 462 -9.97 -25.88 2.15
CA THR A 462 -8.97 -24.84 2.35
C THR A 462 -7.65 -25.31 1.77
N ALA A 463 -6.76 -24.42 1.35
CA ALA A 463 -5.44 -24.83 0.93
C ALA A 463 -4.34 -23.90 1.47
N ALA A 464 -3.14 -24.46 1.60
CA ALA A 464 -1.92 -23.70 1.83
C ALA A 464 -1.06 -23.77 0.57
N SER A 465 -0.44 -22.64 0.20
CA SER A 465 0.58 -22.64 -0.85
C SER A 465 1.90 -23.17 -0.30
N ASN A 466 2.56 -24.05 -1.04
CA ASN A 466 3.92 -24.52 -0.74
C ASN A 466 4.96 -23.99 -1.75
N GLY A 467 4.60 -22.94 -2.52
CA GLY A 467 5.44 -22.33 -3.55
C GLY A 467 5.35 -22.99 -4.93
N THR A 468 5.05 -24.28 -5.02
CA THR A 468 4.90 -25.01 -6.30
C THR A 468 3.48 -25.51 -6.57
N GLY A 469 2.59 -25.41 -5.60
CA GLY A 469 1.20 -25.80 -5.72
C GLY A 469 0.39 -25.51 -4.45
N LEU A 470 -0.82 -26.07 -4.41
CA LEU A 470 -1.75 -25.94 -3.30
C LEU A 470 -1.96 -27.29 -2.62
N THR A 471 -1.62 -27.37 -1.34
CA THR A 471 -1.99 -28.50 -0.48
C THR A 471 -3.41 -28.28 -0.01
N ARG A 472 -4.37 -28.98 -0.61
CA ARG A 472 -5.80 -28.85 -0.33
C ARG A 472 -6.22 -29.78 0.82
N THR A 473 -7.03 -29.27 1.73
CA THR A 473 -7.62 -29.99 2.86
C THR A 473 -9.13 -29.86 2.78
N GLU A 474 -9.82 -30.99 2.64
CA GLU A 474 -11.28 -31.06 2.67
C GLU A 474 -11.83 -30.50 3.98
N ARG A 475 -12.92 -29.71 3.87
CA ARG A 475 -13.69 -29.20 5.00
C ARG A 475 -15.11 -29.76 5.03
N ALA A 476 -15.76 -29.84 3.87
CA ALA A 476 -17.08 -30.43 3.73
C ALA A 476 -17.26 -31.03 2.34
N THR A 477 -18.13 -32.03 2.22
CA THR A 477 -18.48 -32.65 0.94
C THR A 477 -19.95 -33.01 0.91
N ALA A 478 -20.58 -32.85 -0.26
CA ALA A 478 -21.95 -33.23 -0.51
C ALA A 478 -22.09 -33.79 -1.91
N SER A 479 -22.91 -34.83 -2.06
CA SER A 479 -23.29 -35.37 -3.37
C SER A 479 -24.77 -35.10 -3.63
N VAL A 480 -25.09 -34.70 -4.85
CA VAL A 480 -26.47 -34.53 -5.31
C VAL A 480 -26.69 -35.39 -6.55
N SER A 481 -27.75 -36.19 -6.53
CA SER A 481 -28.21 -36.89 -7.73
C SER A 481 -29.27 -36.06 -8.42
N LEU A 482 -29.00 -35.66 -9.66
CA LEU A 482 -29.91 -34.85 -10.47
C LEU A 482 -30.87 -35.70 -11.30
N GLY A 483 -30.71 -37.03 -11.26
CA GLY A 483 -31.47 -37.95 -12.09
C GLY A 483 -31.28 -37.65 -13.59
N ALA A 484 -32.34 -37.84 -14.37
CA ALA A 484 -32.36 -37.39 -15.75
C ALA A 484 -32.76 -35.92 -15.78
N LEU A 485 -31.80 -35.03 -16.07
CA LEU A 485 -32.08 -33.62 -16.39
C LEU A 485 -33.11 -33.60 -17.53
N SER A 486 -34.29 -33.05 -17.26
CA SER A 486 -35.48 -33.20 -18.10
C SER A 486 -35.56 -32.21 -19.25
N CYS A 487 -34.65 -31.23 -19.30
CA CYS A 487 -34.62 -30.19 -20.31
C CYS A 487 -33.29 -30.17 -21.08
N ALA A 488 -33.33 -29.60 -22.29
CA ALA A 488 -32.15 -29.43 -23.14
C ALA A 488 -31.26 -28.24 -22.72
N GLY A 489 -31.73 -27.40 -21.80
CA GLY A 489 -31.06 -26.18 -21.33
C GLY A 489 -30.31 -26.36 -20.02
N PHE A 490 -29.87 -25.24 -19.45
CA PHE A 490 -29.26 -25.19 -18.12
C PHE A 490 -30.32 -25.12 -17.04
N GLN A 491 -30.12 -25.94 -16.00
CA GLN A 491 -31.00 -26.02 -14.85
C GLN A 491 -30.25 -25.63 -13.58
N GLU A 492 -30.87 -24.78 -12.75
CA GLU A 492 -30.27 -24.40 -11.48
C GLU A 492 -30.31 -25.57 -10.48
N VAL A 493 -29.17 -25.80 -9.85
CA VAL A 493 -28.93 -26.80 -8.81
C VAL A 493 -28.31 -26.12 -7.61
N SER A 494 -28.94 -26.28 -6.45
CA SER A 494 -28.37 -25.82 -5.18
C SER A 494 -27.91 -27.02 -4.34
N VAL A 495 -26.66 -26.98 -3.89
CA VAL A 495 -26.04 -28.01 -3.06
C VAL A 495 -25.68 -27.41 -1.69
N GLN A 496 -26.37 -27.87 -0.65
CA GLN A 496 -26.06 -27.50 0.72
C GLN A 496 -24.99 -28.45 1.27
N LEU A 497 -23.88 -27.88 1.73
CA LEU A 497 -22.77 -28.61 2.32
C LEU A 497 -23.00 -28.81 3.82
N PRO A 498 -22.51 -29.92 4.42
CA PRO A 498 -22.51 -30.10 5.87
C PRO A 498 -21.89 -28.91 6.61
N ALA A 499 -22.38 -28.66 7.82
CA ALA A 499 -21.83 -27.59 8.65
C ALA A 499 -20.37 -27.90 9.02
N ILE A 500 -19.49 -26.92 8.85
CA ILE A 500 -18.11 -27.00 9.29
C ILE A 500 -17.95 -26.30 10.65
N SER A 501 -17.17 -26.90 11.55
CA SER A 501 -16.68 -26.20 12.73
C SER A 501 -15.73 -25.08 12.31
N ALA A 502 -15.51 -24.10 13.18
CA ALA A 502 -14.65 -22.96 12.90
C ALA A 502 -13.29 -23.37 12.30
N VAL A 503 -13.10 -23.10 11.01
CA VAL A 503 -11.87 -23.37 10.27
C VAL A 503 -11.09 -22.08 10.14
N ASN A 504 -9.93 -22.02 10.79
CA ASN A 504 -8.98 -20.93 10.60
C ASN A 504 -8.22 -21.13 9.28
N VAL A 505 -8.39 -20.18 8.36
CA VAL A 505 -7.57 -20.06 7.15
C VAL A 505 -6.56 -18.94 7.42
N PRO A 506 -5.25 -19.20 7.35
CA PRO A 506 -4.25 -18.16 7.59
C PRO A 506 -4.28 -17.10 6.49
N LYS A 507 -3.67 -15.93 6.74
CA LYS A 507 -3.36 -14.95 5.70
C LYS A 507 -2.59 -15.63 4.55
N ASN A 508 -2.96 -15.31 3.31
CA ASN A 508 -2.48 -15.94 2.08
C ASN A 508 -2.86 -17.42 1.92
N GLY A 509 -3.67 -17.97 2.84
CA GLY A 509 -4.33 -19.25 2.69
C GLY A 509 -5.45 -19.17 1.67
N TRP A 510 -5.85 -20.31 1.13
CA TRP A 510 -6.88 -20.40 0.11
C TRP A 510 -8.14 -21.01 0.67
N PHE A 511 -9.29 -20.54 0.19
CA PHE A 511 -10.59 -21.14 0.40
C PHE A 511 -11.22 -21.40 -0.96
N GLY A 512 -11.78 -22.58 -1.18
CA GLY A 512 -12.29 -22.95 -2.49
C GLY A 512 -13.36 -24.02 -2.47
N VAL A 513 -13.98 -24.17 -3.63
CA VAL A 513 -14.97 -25.20 -3.92
C VAL A 513 -14.57 -25.93 -5.20
N ARG A 514 -14.57 -27.26 -5.13
CA ARG A 514 -14.36 -28.14 -6.28
C ARG A 514 -15.63 -28.91 -6.58
N VAL A 515 -15.99 -28.96 -7.86
CA VAL A 515 -17.13 -29.73 -8.37
C VAL A 515 -16.61 -30.82 -9.29
N VAL A 516 -17.10 -32.04 -9.09
CA VAL A 516 -16.86 -33.16 -9.99
C VAL A 516 -18.19 -33.77 -10.42
N ALA A 517 -18.23 -34.25 -11.67
CA ALA A 517 -19.37 -34.95 -12.22
C ALA A 517 -19.17 -36.46 -12.15
N GLY A 518 -20.26 -37.22 -12.10
CA GLY A 518 -20.24 -38.63 -12.46
C GLY A 518 -21.55 -39.11 -13.04
N GLY A 519 -21.56 -40.39 -13.42
CA GLY A 519 -22.61 -40.94 -14.28
C GLY A 519 -22.38 -40.54 -15.75
N ALA A 520 -22.80 -39.33 -16.12
CA ALA A 520 -22.66 -38.77 -17.47
C ALA A 520 -21.80 -37.50 -17.49
N PRO A 521 -21.25 -37.11 -18.67
CA PRO A 521 -20.68 -35.79 -18.86
C PRO A 521 -21.73 -34.69 -18.67
N VAL A 522 -21.31 -33.56 -18.09
CA VAL A 522 -22.17 -32.41 -17.81
C VAL A 522 -21.55 -31.13 -18.34
N ARG A 523 -22.40 -30.14 -18.60
CA ARG A 523 -22.01 -28.76 -18.88
C ARG A 523 -22.34 -27.90 -17.67
N LEU A 524 -21.40 -27.06 -17.24
CA LEU A 524 -21.61 -26.05 -16.20
C LEU A 524 -21.65 -24.66 -16.83
N ALA A 525 -22.66 -23.87 -16.47
CA ALA A 525 -22.72 -22.45 -16.75
C ALA A 525 -22.42 -21.65 -15.48
N TYR A 526 -21.55 -20.65 -15.60
CA TYR A 526 -21.15 -19.76 -14.52
C TYR A 526 -20.67 -18.43 -15.13
N ASP A 527 -20.42 -17.45 -14.27
CA ASP A 527 -19.93 -16.11 -14.61
C ASP A 527 -20.81 -15.20 -15.50
N VAL A 528 -22.02 -15.62 -15.86
CA VAL A 528 -22.99 -14.79 -16.60
C VAL A 528 -24.05 -14.28 -15.62
N PRO A 529 -23.86 -13.15 -14.93
CA PRO A 529 -24.72 -12.75 -13.80
C PRO A 529 -26.19 -12.53 -14.19
N SER A 530 -26.47 -12.15 -15.43
CA SER A 530 -27.82 -11.90 -15.94
C SER A 530 -28.63 -13.17 -16.20
N GLN A 531 -27.96 -14.32 -16.41
CA GLN A 531 -28.60 -15.56 -16.87
C GLN A 531 -28.24 -16.78 -16.01
N PHE A 532 -26.98 -16.90 -15.60
CA PHE A 532 -26.42 -18.04 -14.88
C PHE A 532 -25.58 -17.61 -13.66
N PRO A 533 -26.20 -16.98 -12.64
CA PRO A 533 -25.51 -16.54 -11.43
C PRO A 533 -25.10 -17.74 -10.55
N SER A 534 -23.96 -18.34 -10.85
CA SER A 534 -23.36 -19.41 -10.04
C SER A 534 -22.60 -18.81 -8.86
N THR A 535 -22.91 -19.26 -7.64
CA THR A 535 -22.40 -18.66 -6.40
C THR A 535 -22.04 -19.68 -5.32
N LEU A 536 -21.05 -19.37 -4.48
CA LEU A 536 -20.78 -20.03 -3.21
C LEU A 536 -21.09 -19.07 -2.06
N VAL A 537 -22.09 -19.39 -1.25
CA VAL A 537 -22.45 -18.62 -0.06
C VAL A 537 -21.92 -19.33 1.18
N THR A 538 -21.11 -18.64 1.98
CA THR A 538 -20.52 -19.20 3.21
C THR A 538 -20.53 -18.16 4.33
N ARG A 539 -20.38 -18.60 5.58
CA ARG A 539 -20.15 -17.72 6.72
C ARG A 539 -18.65 -17.52 6.90
N ILE A 540 -18.23 -16.28 7.02
CA ILE A 540 -16.86 -15.88 7.28
C ILE A 540 -16.87 -14.89 8.45
N LYS A 541 -15.91 -15.08 9.36
CA LYS A 541 -15.57 -14.16 10.43
C LYS A 541 -14.14 -13.69 10.24
#